data_AF-A0A645JJB3-F1
#
_entry.id   AF-A0A645JJB3-F1
#
_cell.length_a   1.000
_cell.length_b   1.000
_cell.length_c   1.000
_cell.angle_alpha   90.00
_cell.angle_beta   90.00
_cell.angle_gamma   90.00
#
_symmetry.space_group_name_H-M   'P 1'
#
loop_
_entity.id
_entity.type
_entity.pdbx_description
1 polymer ?
#
loop_
_entity_poly.entity_id
_entity_poly.type
_entity_poly.pdbx_seq_one_letter_code
_entity_poly.pdbx_strand_id
1 'polypeptide(L)'
;MRNKGIIEFEGHEAILLDLENTTQNNGTLLNVTASASNPIITIDGTPYPLMTYCTSTYPATHGYLLLWPDGAPEGTLSRATSVTIGLRLSRINGGKLEPILDTQDFSFDLK
;
A
#
# COMPACT_ATOMS: atom_id res chain seq x y z
N MET A 1 -1.45 -5.16 -7.68
CA MET A 1 -0.56 -4.62 -6.65
C MET A 1 0.71 -5.43 -6.66
N ARG A 2 1.87 -4.78 -6.75
CA ARG A 2 3.18 -5.45 -6.75
C ARG A 2 4.07 -4.81 -5.70
N ASN A 3 4.70 -5.62 -4.85
CA ASN A 3 5.76 -5.14 -3.95
C ASN A 3 6.97 -4.74 -4.81
N LYS A 4 7.46 -3.51 -4.64
CA LYS A 4 8.65 -2.99 -5.32
C LYS A 4 9.88 -2.94 -4.42
N GLY A 5 9.73 -3.32 -3.15
CA GLY A 5 10.79 -3.35 -2.16
C GLY A 5 10.63 -2.29 -1.08
N ILE A 6 11.70 -2.12 -0.32
CA ILE A 6 11.79 -1.19 0.81
C ILE A 6 12.52 0.06 0.32
N ILE A 7 12.01 1.23 0.67
CA ILE A 7 12.59 2.54 0.38
C ILE A 7 12.70 3.36 1.66
N GLU A 8 13.42 4.48 1.59
CA GLU A 8 13.38 5.50 2.63
C GLU A 8 12.36 6.59 2.26
N PHE A 9 11.47 6.92 3.19
CA PHE A 9 10.46 7.97 3.05
C PHE A 9 10.39 8.80 4.33
N GLU A 10 10.69 10.09 4.23
CA GLU A 10 10.67 11.03 5.36
C GLU A 10 11.46 10.56 6.61
N GLY A 11 12.56 9.82 6.40
CA GLY A 11 13.39 9.28 7.48
C GLY A 11 12.90 7.94 8.06
N HIS A 12 11.91 7.31 7.42
CA HIS A 12 11.39 5.99 7.79
C HIS A 12 11.67 4.96 6.68
N GLU A 13 11.92 3.71 7.07
CA GLU A 13 11.81 2.60 6.13
C GLU A 13 10.33 2.42 5.76
N ALA A 14 10.02 2.37 4.47
CA ALA A 14 8.67 2.18 3.95
C ALA A 14 8.64 1.09 2.87
N ILE A 15 7.56 0.32 2.85
CA ILE A 15 7.26 -0.63 1.79
C ILE A 15 6.64 0.13 0.63
N LEU A 16 7.23 0.01 -0.56
CA LEU A 16 6.71 0.59 -1.78
C LEU A 16 5.84 -0.44 -2.52
N LEU A 17 4.54 -0.18 -2.58
CA LEU A 17 3.60 -0.97 -3.36
C LEU A 17 3.20 -0.21 -4.64
N ASP A 18 3.41 -0.85 -5.78
CA ASP A 18 2.98 -0.37 -7.10
C ASP A 18 1.53 -0.81 -7.36
N LEU A 19 0.68 0.21 -7.52
CA LEU A 19 -0.70 0.10 -7.96
C LEU A 19 -0.72 0.33 -9.48
N GLU A 20 -0.29 -0.68 -10.21
CA GLU A 20 -0.38 -0.68 -11.68
C GLU A 20 -1.86 -0.61 -12.10
N ASN A 21 -2.18 0.37 -12.93
CA ASN A 21 -3.50 0.52 -13.53
C ASN A 21 -3.66 -0.45 -14.70
N THR A 22 -3.96 -1.72 -14.42
CA THR A 22 -3.83 -2.81 -15.40
C THR A 22 -5.00 -3.02 -16.37
N THR A 23 -6.07 -2.19 -16.37
CA THR A 23 -7.19 -2.43 -17.30
C THR A 23 -7.77 -1.16 -17.94
N GLN A 24 -7.38 -0.96 -19.21
CA GLN A 24 -8.28 -0.45 -20.24
C GLN A 24 -9.26 -1.56 -20.62
N ASN A 25 -10.54 -1.31 -20.43
CA ASN A 25 -11.60 -1.76 -21.33
C ASN A 25 -12.68 -0.68 -21.26
N ASN A 26 -12.88 0.08 -22.35
CA ASN A 26 -13.87 1.16 -22.54
C ASN A 26 -13.45 2.62 -22.26
N GLY A 27 -12.23 3.02 -22.62
CA GLY A 27 -11.91 4.44 -22.86
C GLY A 27 -11.92 5.37 -21.64
N THR A 28 -12.03 4.84 -20.41
CA THR A 28 -11.97 5.61 -19.17
C THR A 28 -10.82 5.09 -18.32
N LEU A 29 -9.87 5.96 -17.97
CA LEU A 29 -8.78 5.65 -17.05
C LEU A 29 -9.36 5.28 -15.68
N LEU A 30 -9.07 4.07 -15.18
CA LEU A 30 -9.53 3.63 -13.87
C LEU A 30 -8.58 4.20 -12.80
N ASN A 31 -9.02 5.18 -12.02
CA ASN A 31 -8.21 5.69 -10.93
C ASN A 31 -8.35 4.78 -9.70
N VAL A 32 -7.25 4.45 -9.03
CA VAL A 32 -7.27 3.64 -7.82
C VAL A 32 -6.63 4.42 -6.67
N THR A 33 -7.21 4.32 -5.48
CA THR A 33 -6.62 4.79 -4.22
C THR A 33 -6.64 3.68 -3.19
N ALA A 34 -5.68 3.71 -2.27
CA ALA A 34 -5.57 2.76 -1.18
C ALA A 34 -5.53 3.49 0.17
N SER A 35 -6.07 2.84 1.20
CA SER A 35 -6.01 3.30 2.60
C SER A 35 -5.88 2.09 3.52
N ALA A 36 -5.41 2.28 4.75
CA ALA A 36 -5.41 1.22 5.74
C ALA A 36 -6.85 0.76 6.05
N SER A 37 -7.12 -0.54 5.95
CA SER A 37 -8.36 -1.15 6.47
C SER A 37 -8.20 -1.57 7.93
N ASN A 38 -6.98 -1.94 8.29
CA ASN A 38 -6.52 -2.24 9.64
C ASN A 38 -5.43 -1.21 10.00
N PRO A 39 -5.52 -0.48 11.14
CA PRO A 39 -4.52 0.49 11.55
C PRO A 39 -3.21 -0.16 12.05
N ILE A 40 -3.05 -1.48 11.93
CA ILE A 40 -1.89 -2.24 12.39
C ILE A 40 -1.16 -2.86 11.19
N ILE A 41 0.16 -2.77 11.23
CA ILE A 41 1.08 -3.54 10.40
C ILE A 41 1.84 -4.52 11.29
N THR A 42 1.87 -5.79 10.91
CA THR A 42 2.58 -6.82 11.67
C THR A 42 3.83 -7.23 10.92
N ILE A 43 4.99 -7.05 11.55
CA ILE A 43 6.31 -7.38 11.01
C ILE A 43 6.84 -8.60 11.76
N ASP A 44 7.00 -9.73 11.08
CA ASP A 44 7.45 -11.00 11.69
C ASP A 44 6.74 -11.33 13.02
N GLY A 45 5.42 -11.10 13.07
CA GLY A 45 4.57 -11.32 14.25
C GLY A 45 4.51 -10.17 15.27
N THR A 46 5.30 -9.10 15.09
CA THR A 46 5.29 -7.93 15.98
C THR A 46 4.40 -6.81 15.43
N PRO A 47 3.38 -6.34 16.16
CA PRO A 47 2.46 -5.31 15.68
C PRO A 47 3.01 -3.90 15.90
N TYR A 48 2.79 -3.03 14.92
CA TYR A 48 3.07 -1.59 14.97
C TYR A 48 1.90 -0.80 14.39
N PRO A 49 1.72 0.48 14.78
CA PRO A 49 0.80 1.37 14.07
C PRO A 49 1.20 1.48 12.59
N LEU A 50 0.23 1.32 11.70
CA LEU A 50 0.43 1.44 10.26
C LEU A 50 0.23 2.89 9.82
N MET A 51 1.27 3.45 9.21
CA MET A 51 1.19 4.72 8.50
C MET A 51 1.15 4.47 7.01
N THR A 52 0.35 5.26 6.30
CA THR A 52 0.10 5.09 4.86
C THR A 52 0.19 6.41 4.13
N TYR A 53 0.86 6.41 2.98
CA TYR A 53 0.82 7.52 2.03
C TYR A 53 0.52 6.99 0.63
N CYS A 54 -0.56 7.48 0.02
CA CYS A 54 -0.97 7.07 -1.32
C CYS A 54 -0.80 8.23 -2.29
N THR A 55 0.00 8.02 -3.33
CA THR A 55 0.01 8.90 -4.50
C THR A 55 -1.16 8.51 -5.41
N SER A 56 -1.97 9.48 -5.83
CA SER A 56 -3.09 9.23 -6.74
C SER A 56 -2.57 8.81 -8.12
N THR A 57 -3.20 7.82 -8.75
CA THR A 57 -2.76 7.28 -10.05
C THR A 57 -3.31 8.07 -11.26
N TYR A 58 -3.45 9.40 -11.18
CA TYR A 58 -4.01 10.20 -12.30
C TYR A 58 -3.07 11.33 -12.71
N PRO A 59 -2.81 11.55 -14.02
CA PRO A 59 -3.17 10.75 -15.20
C PRO A 59 -2.20 9.57 -15.48
N ALA A 60 -1.39 9.18 -14.49
CA ALA A 60 -0.33 8.19 -14.65
C ALA A 60 -0.86 6.74 -14.72
N THR A 61 -0.14 5.88 -15.44
CA THR A 61 -0.42 4.43 -15.49
C THR A 61 -0.10 3.71 -14.17
N HIS A 62 0.58 4.39 -13.26
CA HIS A 62 0.98 3.88 -11.95
C HIS A 62 0.63 4.89 -10.87
N GLY A 63 0.36 4.37 -9.69
CA GLY A 63 0.49 5.11 -8.44
C GLY A 63 1.08 4.21 -7.39
N TYR A 64 1.51 4.84 -6.32
CA TYR A 64 2.33 4.21 -5.30
C TYR A 64 1.67 4.37 -3.94
N LEU A 65 1.65 3.27 -3.20
CA LEU A 65 1.31 3.24 -1.79
C LEU A 65 2.58 2.98 -0.99
N LEU A 66 2.89 3.88 -0.08
CA LEU A 66 3.94 3.75 0.91
C LEU A 66 3.31 3.34 2.23
N LEU A 67 3.90 2.33 2.86
CA LEU A 67 3.44 1.78 4.12
C LEU A 67 4.62 1.66 5.07
N TRP A 68 4.52 2.19 6.27
CA TRP A 68 5.59 2.05 7.27
C TRP A 68 5.05 1.78 8.67
N PRO A 69 5.77 1.00 9.48
CA PRO A 69 5.47 0.78 10.89
C PRO A 69 5.95 1.99 11.72
N ASP A 70 5.02 2.77 12.26
CA ASP A 70 5.36 3.92 13.10
C ASP A 70 5.93 3.47 14.45
N GLY A 71 6.96 4.17 14.91
CA GLY A 71 7.68 3.83 16.14
C GLY A 71 8.50 2.53 16.11
N ALA A 72 8.58 1.83 14.96
CA ALA A 72 9.47 0.69 14.83
C ALA A 72 10.95 1.12 14.83
N PRO A 73 11.85 0.33 15.44
CA PRO A 73 13.29 0.60 15.36
C PRO A 73 13.80 0.62 13.92
N GLU A 74 14.85 1.40 13.68
CA GLU A 74 15.54 1.42 12.38
C GLU A 74 16.03 0.02 11.99
N GLY A 75 15.82 -0.35 10.72
CA GLY A 75 16.18 -1.64 10.18
C GLY A 75 15.13 -2.74 10.40
N THR A 76 13.96 -2.41 10.95
CA THR A 76 12.88 -3.37 11.17
C THR A 76 12.40 -3.96 9.85
N LEU A 77 12.15 -3.14 8.82
CA LEU A 77 11.67 -3.65 7.54
C LEU A 77 12.79 -4.34 6.76
N SER A 78 14.00 -3.78 6.72
CA SER A 78 15.12 -4.37 5.96
C SER A 78 15.57 -5.74 6.50
N ARG A 79 15.32 -6.02 7.77
CA ARG A 79 15.61 -7.33 8.38
C ARG A 79 14.43 -8.29 8.37
N ALA A 80 13.22 -7.78 8.17
CA ALA A 80 12.00 -8.58 8.20
C ALA A 80 11.97 -9.65 7.12
N THR A 81 11.22 -10.71 7.39
CA THR A 81 10.96 -11.79 6.42
C THR A 81 9.57 -11.62 5.82
N SER A 82 8.60 -11.28 6.66
CA SER A 82 7.19 -11.22 6.31
C SER A 82 6.52 -9.98 6.90
N VAL A 83 5.52 -9.49 6.17
CA VAL A 83 4.67 -8.38 6.61
C VAL A 83 3.21 -8.72 6.37
N THR A 84 2.38 -8.44 7.37
CA THR A 84 0.93 -8.56 7.28
C THR A 84 0.27 -7.20 7.46
N ILE A 85 -0.63 -6.85 6.54
CA ILE A 85 -1.38 -5.58 6.53
C ILE A 85 -2.79 -5.80 6.00
N GLY A 86 -3.70 -4.90 6.37
CA GLY A 86 -5.03 -4.78 5.76
C GLY A 86 -5.20 -3.47 5.00
N LEU A 87 -5.62 -3.53 3.74
CA LEU A 87 -5.83 -2.37 2.88
C LEU A 87 -7.27 -2.32 2.33
N ARG A 88 -7.80 -1.10 2.19
CA ARG A 88 -9.02 -0.79 1.44
C ARG A 88 -8.64 -0.10 0.15
N LEU A 89 -8.96 -0.75 -0.96
CA LEU A 89 -8.76 -0.24 -2.31
C LEU A 89 -10.08 0.32 -2.84
N SER A 90 -10.07 1.58 -3.26
CA SER A 90 -11.26 2.24 -3.83
C SER A 90 -10.96 2.70 -5.25
N ARG A 91 -11.97 2.60 -6.12
CA ARG A 91 -11.91 3.19 -7.46
C ARG A 91 -12.37 4.63 -7.38
N ILE A 92 -11.70 5.54 -8.08
CA ILE A 92 -12.14 6.94 -8.22
C ILE A 92 -12.75 7.09 -9.62
N ASN A 93 -14.08 7.19 -9.70
CA ASN A 93 -14.80 7.41 -10.95
C ASN A 93 -15.49 8.78 -10.93
N GLY A 94 -15.04 9.72 -11.76
CA GLY A 94 -15.64 11.06 -11.84
C GLY A 94 -15.70 11.82 -10.50
N GLY A 95 -14.70 11.63 -9.63
CA GLY A 95 -14.65 12.21 -8.29
C GLY A 95 -15.43 11.44 -7.21
N LYS A 96 -16.05 10.30 -7.55
CA LYS A 96 -16.74 9.43 -6.58
C LYS A 96 -15.91 8.19 -6.27
N LEU A 97 -15.93 7.76 -5.01
CA LEU A 97 -15.39 6.49 -4.59
C LEU A 97 -16.40 5.37 -4.90
N GLU A 98 -16.04 4.51 -5.84
CA GLU A 98 -16.78 3.31 -6.22
C GLU A 98 -16.31 2.09 -5.37
N PRO A 99 -17.04 0.95 -5.40
CA PRO A 99 -17.00 -0.08 -4.36
C PRO A 99 -15.59 -0.43 -3.86
N ILE A 100 -15.48 -0.42 -2.53
CA ILE A 100 -14.26 -0.65 -1.78
C ILE A 100 -13.96 -2.15 -1.81
N LEU A 101 -12.85 -2.55 -2.42
CA LEU A 101 -12.27 -3.86 -2.20
C LEU A 101 -11.47 -3.80 -0.90
N ASP A 102 -12.01 -4.38 0.17
CA ASP A 102 -11.25 -4.64 1.40
C ASP A 102 -10.41 -5.90 1.17
N THR A 103 -9.09 -5.78 1.24
CA THR A 103 -8.18 -6.92 1.03
C THR A 103 -8.25 -7.91 2.19
N GLN A 104 -8.85 -7.52 3.32
CA GLN A 104 -8.60 -8.14 4.62
C GLN A 104 -7.10 -8.14 4.94
N ASP A 105 -6.71 -8.75 6.06
CA ASP A 105 -5.30 -8.93 6.38
C ASP A 105 -4.68 -9.91 5.37
N PHE A 106 -3.63 -9.48 4.69
CA PHE A 106 -2.83 -10.31 3.80
C PHE A 106 -1.35 -10.19 4.15
N SER A 107 -0.63 -11.29 3.96
CA SER A 107 0.80 -11.37 4.19
C SER A 107 1.57 -11.45 2.88
N PHE A 108 2.76 -10.85 2.86
CA PHE A 108 3.70 -11.03 1.77
C PHE A 108 5.14 -11.04 2.29
N ASP A 109 5.98 -11.76 1.55
CA ASP A 109 7.40 -11.86 1.86
C ASP A 109 8.15 -10.62 1.37
N LEU A 110 9.15 -10.20 2.15
CA LEU A 110 10.05 -9.09 1.83
C LEU A 110 11.42 -9.56 1.29
N LYS A 111 11.69 -10.87 1.30
CA LYS A 111 12.95 -11.49 0.87
C LYS A 111 12.72 -12.56 -0.19
#